data_AF-A0A368G2D7-F1
#
_entry.id   AF-A0A368G2D7-F1
#
_cell.length_a   1.000
_cell.length_b   1.000
_cell.length_c   1.000
_cell.angle_alpha   90.00
_cell.angle_beta   90.00
_cell.angle_gamma   90.00
#
_symmetry.space_group_name_H-M   'P 1'
#
loop_
_entity.id
_entity.type
_entity.pdbx_description
1 polymer ?
#
loop_
_entity_poly.entity_id
_entity_poly.type
_entity_poly.pdbx_seq_one_letter_code
_entity_poly.pdbx_strand_id
1 'polypeptide(L)'
;MNGLNENGENENFEIPELPSGKILRLELLSNWGDDTFVGLNAVEIFTEEGKRPEVAKISSNASRSVGNVESIFVESFTCTDKGKMWRAELQLDRPIVIEITFTDVIRIAMLRFWNYSESRVHAQMGVRNLRAELDDVTIFAGEVDCAFADHESEPMGEVELALGLTPQRPVTRETSTSIQEKERPISAAPPDIEDDDCPGKVKILHLELCENWGSPGLIGLSGLELLGHKNKIVDPTTLTITASSQSDPQKLLNGRNLTRAADDMWLIPFDCKQHPTITINFHKPTNLTGISFWNYNSSPEMSYAGVRLLHIFVNGRLVASNVLLRKAPGE
;
A
#
# COMPACT_ATOMS: atom_id res chain seq x y z
N MET A 1 34.87 -1.70 40.60
CA MET A 1 33.49 -2.23 40.60
C MET A 1 32.61 -1.21 39.93
N ASN A 2 32.13 -1.54 38.74
CA ASN A 2 30.72 -1.44 38.32
C ASN A 2 30.72 -1.87 36.86
N GLY A 3 30.30 -3.12 36.66
CA GLY A 3 30.23 -3.77 35.37
C GLY A 3 29.14 -3.12 34.53
N LEU A 4 29.54 -2.64 33.37
CA LEU A 4 28.65 -2.52 32.23
C LEU A 4 28.58 -3.93 31.64
N ASN A 5 27.41 -4.57 31.78
CA ASN A 5 27.11 -5.74 30.98
C ASN A 5 26.86 -5.24 29.56
N GLU A 6 27.88 -5.36 28.73
CA GLU A 6 27.86 -5.29 27.28
C GLU A 6 27.14 -6.52 26.71
N ASN A 7 25.83 -6.62 26.93
CA ASN A 7 24.99 -7.52 26.15
C ASN A 7 24.08 -6.65 25.28
N GLY A 8 24.67 -6.08 24.24
CA GLY A 8 23.94 -5.71 23.03
C GLY A 8 23.48 -6.99 22.34
N GLU A 9 22.54 -7.69 22.96
CA GLU A 9 21.77 -8.74 22.30
C GLU A 9 20.80 -8.01 21.38
N ASN A 10 21.26 -7.70 20.16
CA ASN A 10 20.39 -7.81 19.00
C ASN A 10 20.02 -9.30 18.93
N GLU A 11 19.08 -9.73 19.77
CA GLU A 11 18.31 -10.93 19.47
C GLU A 11 17.78 -10.71 18.06
N ASN A 12 18.07 -11.64 17.15
CA ASN A 12 17.55 -11.63 15.79
C ASN A 12 16.01 -11.66 15.89
N PHE A 13 15.40 -10.47 15.98
CA PHE A 13 13.97 -10.30 15.92
C PHE A 13 13.54 -10.68 14.51
N GLU A 14 13.01 -11.89 14.38
CA GLU A 14 12.46 -12.39 13.13
C GLU A 14 10.95 -12.14 13.13
N ILE A 15 10.51 -11.37 12.15
CA ILE A 15 9.11 -11.04 11.96
C ILE A 15 8.33 -12.34 11.67
N PRO A 16 7.33 -12.72 12.48
CA PRO A 16 6.63 -13.99 12.31
C PRO A 16 5.77 -14.01 11.03
N GLU A 17 5.68 -15.19 10.42
CA GLU A 17 4.83 -15.42 9.24
C GLU A 17 3.38 -15.72 9.65
N LEU A 18 2.45 -14.91 9.15
CA LEU A 18 1.00 -14.95 9.38
C LEU A 18 0.66 -15.14 10.87
N PRO A 19 1.12 -14.22 11.75
CA PRO A 19 0.90 -14.32 13.17
C PRO A 19 -0.60 -14.33 13.45
N SER A 20 -0.99 -15.20 14.37
CA SER A 20 -2.38 -15.41 14.73
C SER A 20 -2.64 -14.91 16.13
N GLY A 21 -3.74 -14.18 16.32
CA GLY A 21 -4.13 -13.71 17.62
C GLY A 21 -5.38 -12.84 17.59
N LYS A 22 -5.76 -12.33 18.76
CA LYS A 22 -7.00 -11.61 18.98
C LYS A 22 -6.81 -10.17 19.44
N ILE A 23 -5.68 -9.85 20.06
CA ILE A 23 -5.39 -8.54 20.63
C ILE A 23 -4.12 -8.00 19.99
N LEU A 24 -4.26 -6.93 19.21
CA LEU A 24 -3.15 -6.17 18.65
C LEU A 24 -2.84 -4.96 19.55
N ARG A 25 -1.62 -4.88 20.06
CA ARG A 25 -1.10 -3.74 20.84
C ARG A 25 -0.10 -2.96 20.00
N LEU A 26 -0.29 -1.65 19.97
CA LEU A 26 0.60 -0.69 19.31
C LEU A 26 1.21 0.22 20.37
N GLU A 27 2.49 0.06 20.64
CA GLU A 27 3.24 0.88 21.58
C GLU A 27 3.97 2.01 20.84
N LEU A 28 3.56 3.24 21.12
CA LEU A 28 4.14 4.44 20.54
C LEU A 28 5.35 4.86 21.38
N LEU A 29 6.55 4.50 20.95
CA LEU A 29 7.78 4.62 21.75
C LEU A 29 8.40 6.02 21.67
N SER A 30 8.23 6.72 20.56
CA SER A 30 8.71 8.10 20.37
C SER A 30 7.98 8.77 19.21
N ASN A 31 8.16 10.09 19.06
CA ASN A 31 7.71 10.87 17.93
C ASN A 31 8.89 11.54 17.20
N TRP A 32 8.59 12.40 16.22
CA TRP A 32 9.60 13.05 15.38
C TRP A 32 10.25 14.30 16.01
N GLY A 33 9.77 14.76 17.17
CA GLY A 33 10.40 15.86 17.91
C GLY A 33 9.45 16.79 18.66
N ASP A 34 8.16 16.48 18.72
CA ASP A 34 7.19 17.23 19.54
C ASP A 34 7.34 16.87 21.03
N ASP A 35 7.30 17.84 21.93
CA ASP A 35 7.48 17.63 23.37
C ASP A 35 6.17 17.40 24.13
N THR A 36 5.03 17.55 23.45
CA THR A 36 3.71 17.59 24.07
C THR A 36 2.82 16.43 23.62
N PHE A 37 2.84 16.06 22.33
CA PHE A 37 1.90 15.11 21.75
C PHE A 37 2.56 14.02 20.91
N VAL A 38 1.92 12.85 20.88
CA VAL A 38 2.13 11.82 19.87
C VAL A 38 0.81 11.49 19.18
N GLY A 39 0.82 11.38 17.86
CA GLY A 39 -0.37 11.18 17.04
C GLY A 39 -0.18 10.09 15.99
N LEU A 40 -1.28 9.45 15.64
CA LEU A 40 -1.34 8.45 14.58
C LEU A 40 -2.62 8.68 13.79
N ASN A 41 -2.53 8.69 12.46
CA ASN A 41 -3.68 9.01 11.63
C ASN A 41 -4.56 7.78 11.39
N ALA A 42 -3.95 6.67 10.96
CA ALA A 42 -4.69 5.45 10.72
C ALA A 42 -3.83 4.18 10.82
N VAL A 43 -4.50 3.06 11.08
CA VAL A 43 -3.96 1.70 11.04
C VAL A 43 -4.86 0.89 10.12
N GLU A 44 -4.27 0.28 9.09
CA GLU A 44 -4.95 -0.63 8.18
C GLU A 44 -4.42 -2.05 8.38
N ILE A 45 -5.35 -3.01 8.48
CA ILE A 45 -5.06 -4.40 8.80
C ILE A 45 -5.73 -5.28 7.75
N PHE A 46 -4.96 -6.21 7.18
CA PHE A 46 -5.50 -7.25 6.30
C PHE A 46 -5.23 -8.65 6.86
N THR A 47 -6.25 -9.50 6.81
CA THR A 47 -6.16 -10.91 7.15
C THR A 47 -5.51 -11.73 6.03
N GLU A 48 -5.23 -13.01 6.26
CA GLU A 48 -4.72 -13.93 5.24
C GLU A 48 -5.60 -14.06 4.00
N GLU A 49 -6.91 -13.81 4.13
CA GLU A 49 -7.87 -13.76 3.01
C GLU A 49 -7.89 -12.42 2.28
N GLY A 50 -7.05 -11.45 2.69
CA GLY A 50 -7.00 -10.10 2.13
C GLY A 50 -8.20 -9.23 2.53
N LYS A 51 -8.93 -9.59 3.59
CA LYS A 51 -10.08 -8.84 4.10
C LYS A 51 -9.69 -7.99 5.32
N ARG A 52 -10.49 -6.97 5.63
CA ARG A 52 -10.36 -6.23 6.90
C ARG A 52 -10.99 -7.05 8.03
N PRO A 53 -10.31 -7.18 9.19
CA PRO A 53 -10.88 -7.89 10.33
C PRO A 53 -11.99 -7.08 10.97
N GLU A 54 -12.93 -7.76 11.61
CA GLU A 54 -13.96 -7.12 12.43
C GLU A 54 -13.39 -6.81 13.83
N VAL A 55 -13.56 -5.56 14.27
CA VAL A 55 -13.02 -5.08 15.54
C VAL A 55 -14.12 -5.02 16.57
N ALA A 56 -13.87 -5.67 17.71
CA ALA A 56 -14.77 -5.65 18.87
C ALA A 56 -14.57 -4.39 19.71
N LYS A 57 -13.33 -3.92 19.86
CA LYS A 57 -13.01 -2.76 20.69
C LYS A 57 -11.66 -2.14 20.33
N ILE A 58 -11.57 -0.81 20.43
CA ILE A 58 -10.30 -0.08 20.40
C ILE A 58 -10.20 0.75 21.68
N SER A 59 -9.02 0.80 22.29
CA SER A 59 -8.77 1.63 23.47
C SER A 59 -7.33 2.12 23.53
N SER A 60 -7.09 3.18 24.29
CA SER A 60 -5.74 3.67 24.58
C SER A 60 -5.55 3.89 26.08
N ASN A 61 -4.31 3.74 26.56
CA ASN A 61 -3.91 4.04 27.94
C ASN A 61 -3.60 5.54 28.17
N ALA A 62 -3.74 6.38 27.15
CA ALA A 62 -3.47 7.82 27.23
C ALA A 62 -4.39 8.50 28.26
N SER A 63 -3.80 9.32 29.13
CA SER A 63 -4.55 10.06 30.16
C SER A 63 -5.32 11.25 29.58
N ARG A 64 -4.80 11.86 28.51
CA ARG A 64 -5.51 12.87 27.71
C ARG A 64 -5.28 12.59 26.24
N SER A 65 -6.34 12.65 25.46
CA SER A 65 -6.30 12.54 24.01
C SER A 65 -7.27 13.53 23.34
N VAL A 66 -6.98 13.86 22.09
CA VAL A 66 -7.84 14.60 21.17
C VAL A 66 -8.18 13.67 20.02
N GLY A 67 -9.43 13.69 19.56
CA GLY A 67 -9.96 12.71 18.61
C GLY A 67 -10.38 11.40 19.29
N ASN A 68 -11.25 10.63 18.63
CA ASN A 68 -11.63 9.29 19.11
C ASN A 68 -10.53 8.29 18.69
N VAL A 69 -10.04 7.46 19.62
CA VAL A 69 -9.05 6.42 19.27
C VAL A 69 -9.59 5.43 18.24
N GLU A 70 -10.91 5.25 18.16
CA GLU A 70 -11.53 4.40 17.14
C GLU A 70 -11.34 4.95 15.72
N SER A 71 -11.11 6.26 15.54
CA SER A 71 -10.93 6.84 14.21
C SER A 71 -9.65 6.38 13.51
N ILE A 72 -8.66 5.88 14.26
CA ILE A 72 -7.45 5.30 13.66
C ILE A 72 -7.78 4.03 12.87
N PHE A 73 -8.85 3.32 13.24
CA PHE A 73 -9.30 2.14 12.50
C PHE A 73 -10.33 2.58 11.46
N VAL A 74 -9.78 3.13 10.37
CA VAL A 74 -10.47 3.52 9.13
C VAL A 74 -11.49 4.66 9.30
N GLU A 75 -11.01 5.86 9.66
CA GLU A 75 -11.53 7.10 9.09
C GLU A 75 -10.47 7.68 8.13
N SER A 76 -10.86 7.85 6.86
CA SER A 76 -10.14 8.52 5.76
C SER A 76 -8.64 8.77 5.96
N PHE A 77 -7.80 8.04 5.22
CA PHE A 77 -6.33 8.14 5.28
C PHE A 77 -5.76 9.55 5.02
N THR A 78 -6.57 10.43 4.43
CA THR A 78 -6.27 11.82 4.10
C THR A 78 -6.98 12.83 4.99
N CYS A 79 -7.64 12.39 6.08
CA CYS A 79 -8.34 13.28 6.99
C CYS A 79 -7.34 14.19 7.72
N THR A 80 -7.39 15.49 7.43
CA THR A 80 -6.60 16.54 8.11
C THR A 80 -7.45 17.35 9.10
N ASP A 81 -8.68 16.88 9.39
CA ASP A 81 -9.57 17.52 10.34
C ASP A 81 -9.06 17.30 11.78
N LYS A 82 -8.61 18.39 12.40
CA LYS A 82 -8.01 18.41 13.74
C LYS A 82 -8.89 17.78 14.83
N GLY A 83 -10.21 17.79 14.64
CA GLY A 83 -11.17 17.23 15.60
C GLY A 83 -11.33 15.71 15.49
N LYS A 84 -10.85 15.11 14.40
CA LYS A 84 -11.04 13.69 14.06
C LYS A 84 -9.76 12.87 14.11
N MET A 85 -8.61 13.51 13.88
CA MET A 85 -7.31 12.86 14.00
C MET A 85 -6.98 12.56 15.46
N TRP A 86 -6.57 11.33 15.73
CA TRP A 86 -6.21 10.92 17.08
C TRP A 86 -4.80 11.35 17.46
N ARG A 87 -4.67 11.99 18.62
CA ARG A 87 -3.39 12.29 19.27
C ARG A 87 -3.54 12.25 20.79
N ALA A 88 -2.46 11.92 21.47
CA ALA A 88 -2.39 11.79 22.92
C ALA A 88 -1.25 12.64 23.49
N GLU A 89 -1.48 13.20 24.68
CA GLU A 89 -0.44 13.94 25.43
C GLU A 89 0.64 12.97 25.90
N LEU A 90 1.91 13.30 25.66
CA LEU A 90 3.06 12.46 26.02
C LEU A 90 3.11 12.21 27.53
N GLN A 91 3.58 11.01 27.88
CA GLN A 91 3.72 10.57 29.27
C GLN A 91 5.19 10.26 29.53
N LEU A 92 5.79 10.98 30.48
CA LEU A 92 7.23 10.89 30.76
C LEU A 92 7.63 9.56 31.39
N ASP A 93 6.68 8.86 32.02
CA ASP A 93 6.90 7.64 32.80
C ASP A 93 6.56 6.35 32.06
N ARG A 94 5.81 6.42 30.94
CA ARG A 94 5.36 5.23 30.21
C ARG A 94 5.03 5.51 28.73
N PRO A 95 5.15 4.51 27.84
CA PRO A 95 4.71 4.64 26.47
C PRO A 95 3.18 4.71 26.37
N ILE A 96 2.70 5.39 25.33
CA ILE A 96 1.29 5.37 24.97
C ILE A 96 1.03 4.10 24.17
N VAL A 97 0.00 3.38 24.57
CA VAL A 97 -0.40 2.10 23.97
C VAL A 97 -1.81 2.24 23.42
N ILE A 98 -2.01 1.73 22.21
CA ILE A 98 -3.32 1.53 21.60
C ILE A 98 -3.56 0.01 21.51
N GLU A 99 -4.67 -0.45 22.06
CA GLU A 99 -5.08 -1.86 22.03
C GLU A 99 -6.32 -2.02 21.15
N ILE A 100 -6.23 -2.93 20.18
CA ILE A 100 -7.29 -3.30 19.24
C ILE A 100 -7.64 -4.76 19.51
N THR A 101 -8.88 -5.00 19.92
CA THR A 101 -9.42 -6.36 20.13
C THR A 101 -10.30 -6.75 18.95
N PHE A 102 -9.99 -7.85 18.29
CA PHE A 102 -10.80 -8.42 17.21
C PHE A 102 -11.95 -9.28 17.76
N THR A 103 -13.02 -9.45 16.97
CA THR A 103 -14.16 -10.31 17.34
C THR A 103 -13.72 -11.78 17.42
N ASP A 104 -12.98 -12.23 16.41
CA ASP A 104 -12.42 -13.57 16.27
C ASP A 104 -10.89 -13.57 16.34
N VAL A 105 -10.30 -14.76 16.51
CA VAL A 105 -8.85 -14.94 16.31
C VAL A 105 -8.57 -14.80 14.82
N ILE A 106 -7.71 -13.85 14.45
CA ILE A 106 -7.35 -13.59 13.06
C ILE A 106 -5.91 -14.01 12.78
N ARG A 107 -5.57 -14.16 11.50
CA ARG A 107 -4.18 -14.26 11.02
C ARG A 107 -3.88 -12.99 10.25
N ILE A 108 -2.91 -12.21 10.71
CA ILE A 108 -2.57 -10.92 10.10
C ILE A 108 -1.60 -11.16 8.95
N ALA A 109 -1.98 -10.77 7.75
CA ALA A 109 -1.09 -10.79 6.57
C ALA A 109 -0.39 -9.45 6.37
N MET A 110 -1.02 -8.34 6.76
CA MET A 110 -0.47 -7.01 6.60
C MET A 110 -0.94 -6.05 7.68
N LEU A 111 0.00 -5.25 8.16
CA LEU A 111 -0.24 -4.03 8.91
C LEU A 111 0.30 -2.84 8.14
N ARG A 112 -0.47 -1.76 8.10
CA ARG A 112 -0.05 -0.51 7.52
C ARG A 112 -0.38 0.65 8.45
N PHE A 113 0.61 1.49 8.70
CA PHE A 113 0.50 2.66 9.57
C PHE A 113 0.52 3.92 8.73
N TRP A 114 -0.36 4.85 9.06
CA TRP A 114 -0.38 6.20 8.53
C TRP A 114 -0.09 7.19 9.64
N ASN A 115 1.00 7.91 9.47
CA ASN A 115 1.49 8.82 10.48
C ASN A 115 0.70 10.13 10.49
N TYR A 116 0.86 10.88 11.58
CA TYR A 116 0.13 12.11 11.82
C TYR A 116 0.47 13.20 10.79
N SER A 117 -0.53 13.57 9.99
CA SER A 117 -0.38 14.42 8.81
C SER A 117 -1.17 15.74 8.85
N GLU A 118 -1.50 16.28 10.04
CA GLU A 118 -2.34 17.49 10.16
C GLU A 118 -1.74 18.69 9.39
N SER A 119 -0.43 18.92 9.53
CA SER A 119 0.32 19.95 8.79
C SER A 119 1.82 19.67 8.88
N ARG A 120 2.63 20.34 8.05
CA ARG A 120 4.10 20.19 8.07
C ARG A 120 4.73 20.48 9.43
N VAL A 121 4.20 21.45 10.18
CA VAL A 121 4.70 21.79 11.52
C VAL A 121 4.23 20.80 12.60
N HIS A 122 3.05 20.21 12.42
CA HIS A 122 2.49 19.23 13.37
C HIS A 122 2.91 17.79 13.05
N ALA A 123 3.57 17.55 11.91
CA ALA A 123 4.13 16.26 11.52
C ALA A 123 5.11 15.69 12.57
N GLN A 124 5.74 16.58 13.35
CA GLN A 124 6.63 16.24 14.45
C GLN A 124 5.94 15.47 15.58
N MET A 125 4.60 15.61 15.68
CA MET A 125 3.76 14.82 16.59
C MET A 125 3.60 13.37 16.11
N GLY A 126 3.93 13.06 14.86
CA GLY A 126 3.81 11.71 14.33
C GLY A 126 4.69 10.71 15.08
N VAL A 127 4.24 9.47 15.18
CA VAL A 127 5.00 8.35 15.75
C VAL A 127 6.29 8.15 14.95
N ARG A 128 7.42 8.03 15.64
CA ARG A 128 8.72 7.70 15.04
C ARG A 128 9.07 6.25 15.30
N ASN A 129 9.30 5.84 16.55
CA ASN A 129 9.52 4.42 16.87
C ASN A 129 8.20 3.79 17.35
N LEU A 130 7.85 2.65 16.76
CA LEU A 130 6.62 1.90 17.02
C LEU A 130 6.94 0.42 17.25
N ARG A 131 6.33 -0.18 18.27
CA ARG A 131 6.30 -1.64 18.46
C ARG A 131 4.87 -2.15 18.33
N ALA A 132 4.66 -3.21 17.56
CA ALA A 132 3.38 -3.89 17.44
C ALA A 132 3.48 -5.32 17.97
N GLU A 133 2.53 -5.72 18.80
CA GLU A 133 2.44 -7.05 19.42
C GLU A 133 1.06 -7.65 19.18
N LEU A 134 1.00 -8.92 18.80
CA LEU A 134 -0.24 -9.69 18.67
C LEU A 134 -0.25 -10.79 19.72
N ASP A 135 -1.19 -10.73 20.65
CA ASP A 135 -1.28 -11.64 21.82
C ASP A 135 0.09 -11.87 22.49
N ASP A 136 0.77 -10.76 22.84
CA ASP A 136 2.08 -10.71 23.50
C ASP A 136 3.29 -11.17 22.63
N VAL A 137 3.06 -11.49 21.35
CA VAL A 137 4.13 -11.77 20.39
C VAL A 137 4.45 -10.51 19.60
N THR A 138 5.68 -10.01 19.69
CA THR A 138 6.12 -8.89 18.86
C THR A 138 6.10 -9.28 17.38
N ILE A 139 5.34 -8.53 16.59
CA ILE A 139 5.21 -8.71 15.14
C ILE A 139 5.88 -7.57 14.37
N PHE A 140 6.10 -6.42 15.02
CA PHE A 140 6.83 -5.28 14.46
C PHE A 140 7.63 -4.57 15.56
N ALA A 141 8.83 -4.12 15.24
CA ALA A 141 9.53 -3.10 16.01
C ALA A 141 10.40 -2.29 15.03
N GLY A 142 10.09 -1.00 14.85
CA GLY A 142 10.79 -0.20 13.86
C GLY A 142 10.39 1.27 13.82
N GLU A 143 11.05 1.99 12.90
CA GLU A 143 10.82 3.41 12.67
C GLU A 143 9.70 3.64 11.63
N VAL A 144 8.91 4.70 11.81
CA VAL A 144 7.80 5.15 10.97
C VAL A 144 8.09 6.55 10.47
N ASP A 145 8.17 6.71 9.15
CA ASP A 145 8.53 7.97 8.50
C ASP A 145 7.61 9.13 8.89
N CYS A 146 8.19 10.33 8.99
CA CYS A 146 7.46 11.56 9.24
C CYS A 146 6.53 11.86 8.07
N ALA A 147 5.33 12.34 8.35
CA ALA A 147 4.35 12.60 7.31
C ALA A 147 4.80 13.62 6.25
N PHE A 148 5.73 14.53 6.53
CA PHE A 148 6.11 15.59 5.59
C PHE A 148 7.64 15.70 5.37
N ALA A 149 8.33 14.57 5.20
CA ALA A 149 9.74 14.56 4.78
C ALA A 149 9.93 15.35 3.46
N ASP A 150 11.10 15.96 3.25
CA ASP A 150 11.45 17.10 2.36
C ASP A 150 11.15 17.00 0.83
N HIS A 151 10.20 16.19 0.39
CA HIS A 151 9.66 16.20 -0.97
C HIS A 151 8.44 17.11 -1.07
N GLU A 152 8.36 17.97 -2.10
CA GLU A 152 7.25 18.91 -2.38
C GLU A 152 5.92 18.23 -2.77
N SER A 153 5.63 17.04 -2.27
CA SER A 153 4.40 16.28 -2.54
C SER A 153 3.76 15.84 -1.24
N GLU A 154 2.43 15.72 -1.26
CA GLU A 154 1.49 15.42 -0.16
C GLU A 154 1.99 14.52 0.99
N PRO A 155 1.44 14.67 2.21
CA PRO A 155 1.95 13.99 3.38
C PRO A 155 1.96 12.46 3.25
N MET A 156 3.13 11.85 3.39
CA MET A 156 3.35 10.42 3.26
C MET A 156 4.29 9.91 4.36
N GLY A 157 3.72 9.64 5.53
CA GLY A 157 4.39 8.93 6.63
C GLY A 157 3.80 7.54 6.73
N GLU A 158 4.13 6.66 5.80
CA GLU A 158 3.51 5.32 5.67
C GLU A 158 4.54 4.23 5.97
N VAL A 159 4.19 3.28 6.84
CA VAL A 159 4.95 2.03 7.02
C VAL A 159 4.05 0.84 6.77
N GLU A 160 4.50 -0.07 5.92
CA GLU A 160 3.80 -1.30 5.57
C GLU A 160 4.61 -2.54 5.95
N LEU A 161 4.01 -3.39 6.76
CA LEU A 161 4.58 -4.62 7.28
C LEU A 161 3.76 -5.81 6.83
N ALA A 162 4.34 -6.62 5.94
CA ALA A 162 3.76 -7.88 5.52
C ALA A 162 4.26 -9.02 6.42
N LEU A 163 3.35 -9.67 7.13
CA LEU A 163 3.65 -10.65 8.18
C LEU A 163 3.34 -12.05 7.65
N GLY A 164 4.20 -12.68 6.86
CA GLY A 164 3.92 -13.99 6.23
C GLY A 164 3.55 -13.94 4.76
N LEU A 165 3.91 -12.84 4.11
CA LEU A 165 4.30 -12.89 2.72
C LEU A 165 5.83 -12.98 2.74
N THR A 166 6.40 -14.16 2.45
CA THR A 166 7.83 -14.26 2.10
C THR A 166 8.20 -13.17 1.08
N PRO A 167 9.48 -12.72 0.98
CA PRO A 167 9.94 -11.45 0.36
C PRO A 167 9.61 -11.19 -1.13
N GLN A 168 8.82 -12.06 -1.74
CA GLN A 168 8.65 -12.27 -3.18
C GLN A 168 7.29 -11.78 -3.70
N ARG A 169 6.64 -10.83 -3.04
CA ARG A 169 5.30 -10.33 -3.44
C ARG A 169 5.13 -8.86 -3.08
N PRO A 170 4.86 -7.95 -4.03
CA PRO A 170 4.33 -6.64 -3.69
C PRO A 170 2.81 -6.72 -3.56
N VAL A 171 2.29 -6.14 -2.49
CA VAL A 171 0.86 -5.94 -2.28
C VAL A 171 0.45 -4.63 -2.93
N THR A 172 -0.58 -4.72 -3.76
CA THR A 172 -1.19 -3.61 -4.49
C THR A 172 -2.21 -2.92 -3.59
N ARG A 173 -2.15 -1.59 -3.47
CA ARG A 173 -3.11 -0.81 -2.68
C ARG A 173 -4.07 -0.03 -3.57
N GLU A 174 -5.37 -0.05 -3.24
CA GLU A 174 -6.41 0.82 -3.79
C GLU A 174 -6.73 1.96 -2.81
N THR A 175 -7.00 3.17 -3.32
CA THR A 175 -7.58 4.28 -2.54
C THR A 175 -8.94 4.64 -3.14
N SER A 176 -10.01 4.31 -2.42
CA SER A 176 -11.38 4.62 -2.82
C SER A 176 -11.72 6.07 -2.47
N THR A 177 -12.04 6.90 -3.46
CA THR A 177 -12.75 8.17 -3.24
C THR A 177 -14.07 8.15 -4.00
N SER A 178 -15.16 8.06 -3.23
CA SER A 178 -16.53 8.27 -3.69
C SER A 178 -16.74 9.74 -4.07
N ILE A 179 -17.12 10.01 -5.33
CA ILE A 179 -17.65 11.31 -5.74
C ILE A 179 -19.11 11.14 -6.16
N GLN A 180 -19.94 11.98 -5.56
CA GLN A 180 -21.39 12.07 -5.68
C GLN A 180 -21.84 12.33 -7.12
N GLU A 181 -22.89 11.61 -7.51
CA GLU A 181 -23.67 11.81 -8.73
C GLU A 181 -24.18 13.25 -8.82
N LYS A 182 -24.05 13.84 -10.00
CA LYS A 182 -24.79 15.05 -10.38
C LYS A 182 -25.46 14.82 -11.72
N GLU A 183 -26.76 14.50 -11.66
CA GLU A 183 -27.65 14.37 -12.81
C GLU A 183 -27.80 15.68 -13.60
N ARG A 184 -28.01 15.53 -14.94
CA ARG A 184 -29.04 16.18 -15.81
C ARG A 184 -28.61 16.12 -17.32
N PRO A 185 -29.51 16.31 -18.32
CA PRO A 185 -30.67 15.48 -18.69
C PRO A 185 -30.79 15.16 -20.23
N ILE A 186 -31.47 14.04 -20.54
CA ILE A 186 -32.40 13.71 -21.66
C ILE A 186 -31.95 13.79 -23.16
N SER A 187 -32.00 12.60 -23.80
CA SER A 187 -32.57 12.24 -25.14
C SER A 187 -31.64 11.88 -26.31
N ALA A 188 -31.57 10.58 -26.64
CA ALA A 188 -31.89 10.02 -27.97
C ALA A 188 -31.92 8.46 -27.89
N ALA A 189 -32.84 7.85 -28.64
CA ALA A 189 -33.23 6.43 -28.59
C ALA A 189 -32.15 5.44 -29.13
N PRO A 190 -32.28 4.12 -28.87
CA PRO A 190 -31.16 3.17 -28.89
C PRO A 190 -30.99 2.44 -30.23
N PRO A 191 -29.80 1.89 -30.52
CA PRO A 191 -29.67 0.62 -31.20
C PRO A 191 -29.38 -0.49 -30.19
N ASP A 192 -30.17 -1.54 -30.28
CA ASP A 192 -29.92 -2.85 -29.66
C ASP A 192 -28.52 -3.35 -30.02
N ILE A 193 -27.80 -3.94 -29.07
CA ILE A 193 -27.04 -5.21 -29.19
C ILE A 193 -26.17 -5.43 -27.93
N GLU A 194 -26.51 -6.54 -27.26
CA GLU A 194 -25.75 -7.35 -26.30
C GLU A 194 -25.34 -6.74 -24.94
N ASP A 195 -26.24 -6.99 -24.00
CA ASP A 195 -26.09 -6.95 -22.55
C ASP A 195 -24.88 -7.80 -22.07
N ASP A 196 -23.67 -7.21 -22.06
CA ASP A 196 -22.44 -7.83 -21.51
C ASP A 196 -21.86 -7.06 -20.31
N ASP A 197 -22.59 -6.06 -19.80
CA ASP A 197 -22.20 -5.30 -18.60
C ASP A 197 -22.67 -6.05 -17.34
N CYS A 198 -22.15 -7.26 -17.13
CA CYS A 198 -22.22 -7.91 -15.84
C CYS A 198 -21.43 -7.05 -14.83
N PRO A 199 -22.05 -6.48 -13.78
CA PRO A 199 -21.35 -5.66 -12.80
C PRO A 199 -20.26 -6.51 -12.14
N GLY A 200 -18.99 -6.16 -12.41
CA GLY A 200 -17.81 -6.79 -11.81
C GLY A 200 -16.88 -7.57 -12.76
N LYS A 201 -17.13 -7.64 -14.07
CA LYS A 201 -16.18 -8.26 -15.03
C LYS A 201 -15.27 -7.23 -15.70
N VAL A 202 -14.00 -7.57 -15.85
CA VAL A 202 -12.98 -6.74 -16.50
C VAL A 202 -12.90 -7.10 -17.99
N LYS A 203 -13.16 -6.12 -18.85
CA LYS A 203 -12.98 -6.21 -20.31
C LYS A 203 -11.74 -5.46 -20.77
N ILE A 204 -11.47 -4.31 -20.16
CA ILE A 204 -10.30 -3.48 -20.44
C ILE A 204 -9.65 -3.12 -19.12
N LEU A 205 -8.35 -3.36 -19.00
CA LEU A 205 -7.51 -2.92 -17.89
C LEU A 205 -6.49 -1.93 -18.47
N HIS A 206 -6.48 -0.71 -17.95
CA HIS A 206 -5.59 0.34 -18.41
C HIS A 206 -4.75 0.85 -17.23
N LEU A 207 -3.44 0.93 -17.43
CA LEU A 207 -2.46 1.32 -16.44
C LEU A 207 -1.76 2.59 -16.93
N GLU A 208 -1.73 3.63 -16.10
CA GLU A 208 -0.95 4.84 -16.35
C GLU A 208 0.24 4.85 -15.40
N LEU A 209 1.46 4.90 -15.93
CA LEU A 209 2.69 4.87 -15.15
C LEU A 209 3.13 6.32 -14.88
N CYS A 210 2.91 6.79 -13.66
CA CYS A 210 3.05 8.20 -13.29
C CYS A 210 4.46 8.56 -12.87
N GLU A 211 5.16 7.67 -12.15
CA GLU A 211 6.49 7.95 -11.62
C GLU A 211 7.38 6.72 -11.57
N ASN A 212 8.69 6.94 -11.55
CA ASN A 212 9.71 5.94 -11.27
C ASN A 212 10.43 6.23 -9.94
N TRP A 213 11.40 5.41 -9.57
CA TRP A 213 12.15 5.56 -8.32
C TRP A 213 13.28 6.61 -8.36
N GLY A 214 13.45 7.34 -9.47
CA GLY A 214 14.45 8.40 -9.62
C GLY A 214 15.38 8.25 -10.82
N SER A 215 15.12 7.32 -11.74
CA SER A 215 15.93 7.19 -12.96
C SER A 215 15.65 8.33 -13.94
N PRO A 216 16.68 8.95 -14.54
CA PRO A 216 16.50 10.00 -15.53
C PRO A 216 15.91 9.41 -16.83
N GLY A 217 14.64 9.74 -17.10
CA GLY A 217 14.03 9.53 -18.42
C GLY A 217 13.70 8.09 -18.81
N LEU A 218 13.67 7.14 -17.87
CA LEU A 218 13.34 5.74 -18.14
C LEU A 218 12.33 5.21 -17.13
N ILE A 219 11.37 4.40 -17.58
CA ILE A 219 10.45 3.67 -16.71
C ILE A 219 10.24 2.25 -17.22
N GLY A 220 10.13 1.28 -16.33
CA GLY A 220 10.02 -0.11 -16.72
C GLY A 220 9.46 -1.04 -15.66
N LEU A 221 9.11 -2.23 -16.11
CA LEU A 221 8.64 -3.35 -15.30
C LEU A 221 9.28 -4.64 -15.83
N SER A 222 9.50 -5.61 -14.96
CA SER A 222 9.94 -6.95 -15.34
C SER A 222 8.79 -7.85 -15.75
N GLY A 223 7.57 -7.57 -15.31
CA GLY A 223 6.44 -8.46 -15.52
C GLY A 223 5.12 -8.00 -14.91
N LEU A 224 4.03 -8.60 -15.39
CA LEU A 224 2.65 -8.45 -14.93
C LEU A 224 2.00 -9.83 -14.86
N GLU A 225 1.30 -10.12 -13.77
CA GLU A 225 0.46 -11.32 -13.66
C GLU A 225 -0.97 -10.94 -13.27
N LEU A 226 -1.91 -11.36 -14.09
CA LEU A 226 -3.33 -11.12 -13.87
C LEU A 226 -3.93 -12.35 -13.18
N LEU A 227 -4.55 -12.17 -12.02
CA LEU A 227 -5.12 -13.25 -11.23
C LEU A 227 -6.64 -13.28 -11.43
N GLY A 228 -7.17 -14.43 -11.83
CA GLY A 228 -8.60 -14.68 -12.02
C GLY A 228 -9.24 -15.40 -10.83
N HIS A 229 -10.31 -16.16 -11.09
CA HIS A 229 -11.01 -16.92 -10.05
C HIS A 229 -10.08 -17.92 -9.32
N LYS A 230 -10.16 -17.95 -7.98
CA LYS A 230 -9.31 -18.79 -7.09
C LYS A 230 -7.81 -18.50 -7.23
N ASN A 231 -7.42 -17.25 -7.47
CA ASN A 231 -6.02 -16.81 -7.65
C ASN A 231 -5.26 -17.55 -8.76
N LYS A 232 -5.96 -18.07 -9.78
CA LYS A 232 -5.31 -18.67 -10.96
C LYS A 232 -4.86 -17.59 -11.92
N ILE A 233 -3.64 -17.70 -12.43
CA ILE A 233 -3.13 -16.80 -13.46
C ILE A 233 -4.02 -16.89 -14.70
N VAL A 234 -4.45 -15.73 -15.20
CA VAL A 234 -5.21 -15.61 -16.45
C VAL A 234 -4.28 -15.92 -17.61
N ASP A 235 -4.73 -16.78 -18.51
CA ASP A 235 -3.95 -17.19 -19.68
C ASP A 235 -3.69 -15.99 -20.61
N PRO A 236 -2.41 -15.64 -20.89
CA PRO A 236 -2.06 -14.53 -21.79
C PRO A 236 -2.66 -14.63 -23.20
N THR A 237 -3.00 -15.84 -23.67
CA THR A 237 -3.67 -16.01 -24.97
C THR A 237 -5.10 -15.46 -25.00
N THR A 238 -5.69 -15.24 -23.82
CA THR A 238 -7.06 -14.73 -23.68
C THR A 238 -7.14 -13.20 -23.64
N LEU A 239 -6.01 -12.51 -23.84
CA LEU A 239 -5.91 -11.06 -23.82
C LEU A 239 -4.96 -10.53 -24.88
N THR A 240 -5.05 -9.22 -25.13
CA THR A 240 -4.10 -8.46 -25.95
C THR A 240 -3.52 -7.32 -25.11
N ILE A 241 -2.20 -7.21 -25.05
CA ILE A 241 -1.50 -6.13 -24.34
C ILE A 241 -0.89 -5.12 -25.34
N THR A 242 -1.06 -3.84 -25.06
CA THR A 242 -0.48 -2.72 -25.81
C THR A 242 0.17 -1.74 -24.85
N ALA A 243 1.16 -0.99 -25.33
CA ALA A 243 1.78 0.10 -24.57
C ALA A 243 1.81 1.37 -25.42
N SER A 244 1.92 2.54 -24.77
CA SER A 244 1.98 3.83 -25.45
C SER A 244 3.28 4.07 -26.24
N SER A 245 4.30 3.24 -26.05
CA SER A 245 5.60 3.34 -26.73
C SER A 245 5.83 2.18 -27.72
N GLN A 246 6.82 2.31 -28.61
CA GLN A 246 7.16 1.30 -29.62
C GLN A 246 7.86 0.03 -29.08
N SER A 247 8.08 -0.06 -27.76
CA SER A 247 8.60 -1.27 -27.11
C SER A 247 7.61 -2.43 -27.17
N ASP A 248 8.10 -3.68 -27.14
CA ASP A 248 7.25 -4.88 -27.07
C ASP A 248 6.70 -5.12 -25.65
N PRO A 249 5.40 -4.89 -25.40
CA PRO A 249 4.80 -5.11 -24.08
C PRO A 249 4.55 -6.60 -23.78
N GLN A 250 4.70 -7.52 -24.75
CA GLN A 250 4.55 -8.96 -24.51
C GLN A 250 5.54 -9.50 -23.50
N LYS A 251 6.69 -8.82 -23.34
CA LYS A 251 7.66 -9.10 -22.28
C LYS A 251 7.04 -9.08 -20.89
N LEU A 252 6.02 -8.27 -20.66
CA LEU A 252 5.33 -8.20 -19.37
C LEU A 252 4.54 -9.47 -19.04
N LEU A 253 4.17 -10.29 -20.03
CA LEU A 253 3.32 -11.47 -19.85
C LEU A 253 4.06 -12.78 -20.18
N ASN A 254 5.39 -12.74 -20.29
CA ASN A 254 6.21 -13.90 -20.64
C ASN A 254 6.38 -14.92 -19.50
N GLY A 255 5.90 -14.60 -18.28
CA GLY A 255 6.01 -15.44 -17.08
C GLY A 255 7.42 -15.52 -16.48
N ARG A 256 8.41 -14.83 -17.06
CA ARG A 256 9.80 -14.77 -16.58
C ARG A 256 10.03 -13.53 -15.72
N ASN A 257 9.26 -13.43 -14.66
CA ASN A 257 9.20 -12.23 -13.82
C ASN A 257 10.41 -12.07 -12.88
N LEU A 258 11.00 -13.18 -12.45
CA LEU A 258 12.22 -13.22 -11.64
C LEU A 258 13.47 -13.20 -12.53
N THR A 259 13.71 -12.06 -13.16
CA THR A 259 14.80 -11.90 -14.14
C THR A 259 15.55 -10.59 -13.94
N ARG A 260 16.80 -10.59 -14.40
CA ARG A 260 17.63 -9.39 -14.58
C ARG A 260 18.03 -9.17 -16.04
N ALA A 261 17.61 -10.08 -16.92
CA ALA A 261 17.92 -10.03 -18.35
C ALA A 261 17.05 -8.98 -19.04
N ALA A 262 17.67 -7.98 -19.66
CA ALA A 262 16.96 -6.89 -20.35
C ALA A 262 16.03 -7.39 -21.48
N ASP A 263 16.34 -8.55 -22.05
CA ASP A 263 15.50 -9.18 -23.07
C ASP A 263 14.14 -9.65 -22.51
N ASP A 264 14.08 -9.98 -21.23
CA ASP A 264 12.87 -10.44 -20.55
C ASP A 264 12.10 -9.31 -19.87
N MET A 265 12.71 -8.14 -19.68
CA MET A 265 12.11 -6.99 -19.01
C MET A 265 11.64 -5.93 -20.02
N TRP A 266 10.67 -5.14 -19.59
CA TRP A 266 10.10 -4.06 -20.37
C TRP A 266 10.60 -2.71 -19.83
N LEU A 267 11.17 -1.90 -20.71
CA LEU A 267 11.74 -0.60 -20.38
C LEU A 267 11.49 0.37 -21.52
N ILE A 268 11.09 1.60 -21.19
CA ILE A 268 10.74 2.63 -22.16
C ILE A 268 11.24 4.02 -21.71
N PRO A 269 11.35 4.99 -22.64
CA PRO A 269 11.53 6.38 -22.27
C PRO A 269 10.36 6.90 -21.41
N PHE A 270 10.68 7.76 -20.45
CA PHE A 270 9.73 8.33 -19.50
C PHE A 270 9.82 9.86 -19.50
N ASP A 271 8.68 10.53 -19.69
CA ASP A 271 8.52 11.97 -19.49
C ASP A 271 7.42 12.18 -18.45
N CYS A 272 7.71 12.88 -17.36
CA CYS A 272 6.73 13.16 -16.31
C CYS A 272 5.54 14.00 -16.80
N LYS A 273 5.63 14.64 -17.97
CA LYS A 273 4.52 15.37 -18.60
C LYS A 273 3.62 14.48 -19.45
N GLN A 274 4.08 13.28 -19.83
CA GLN A 274 3.34 12.32 -20.64
C GLN A 274 3.49 10.93 -20.03
N HIS A 275 2.56 10.57 -19.15
CA HIS A 275 2.57 9.28 -18.49
C HIS A 275 2.48 8.14 -19.51
N PRO A 276 3.44 7.22 -19.54
CA PRO A 276 3.32 6.04 -20.37
C PRO A 276 2.19 5.15 -19.90
N THR A 277 1.54 4.46 -20.83
CA THR A 277 0.38 3.64 -20.51
C THR A 277 0.53 2.22 -21.02
N ILE A 278 -0.08 1.27 -20.30
CA ILE A 278 -0.20 -0.13 -20.68
C ILE A 278 -1.68 -0.47 -20.69
N THR A 279 -2.19 -1.02 -21.78
CA THR A 279 -3.59 -1.42 -21.91
C THR A 279 -3.68 -2.90 -22.20
N ILE A 280 -4.48 -3.62 -21.42
CA ILE A 280 -4.78 -5.03 -21.56
C ILE A 280 -6.26 -5.17 -21.90
N ASN A 281 -6.54 -5.72 -23.08
CA ASN A 281 -7.89 -6.00 -23.56
C ASN A 281 -8.16 -7.49 -23.46
N PHE A 282 -9.16 -7.89 -22.68
CA PHE A 282 -9.56 -9.30 -22.57
C PHE A 282 -10.47 -9.67 -23.74
N HIS A 283 -10.19 -10.78 -24.42
CA HIS A 283 -11.03 -11.27 -25.52
C HIS A 283 -12.47 -11.55 -25.04
N LYS A 284 -12.64 -11.96 -23.77
CA LYS A 284 -13.93 -12.10 -23.08
C LYS A 284 -13.88 -11.41 -21.71
N PRO A 285 -14.97 -10.80 -21.22
CA PRO A 285 -14.97 -10.20 -19.87
C PRO A 285 -14.60 -11.24 -18.81
N THR A 286 -13.57 -10.92 -18.03
CA THR A 286 -12.92 -11.86 -17.10
C THR A 286 -13.06 -11.37 -15.67
N ASN A 287 -13.26 -12.28 -14.74
CA ASN A 287 -13.36 -11.95 -13.32
C ASN A 287 -11.95 -11.89 -12.72
N LEU A 288 -11.43 -10.67 -12.53
CA LEU A 288 -10.09 -10.42 -12.03
C LEU A 288 -10.13 -10.27 -10.50
N THR A 289 -9.32 -11.04 -9.79
CA THR A 289 -9.20 -11.01 -8.32
C THR A 289 -7.96 -10.25 -7.87
N GLY A 290 -6.99 -10.02 -8.76
CA GLY A 290 -5.78 -9.25 -8.45
C GLY A 290 -4.85 -9.06 -9.63
N ILE A 291 -3.86 -8.20 -9.45
CA ILE A 291 -2.77 -7.92 -10.39
C ILE A 291 -1.47 -7.93 -9.60
N SER A 292 -0.48 -8.69 -10.07
CA SER A 292 0.88 -8.66 -9.52
C SER A 292 1.78 -7.89 -10.46
N PHE A 293 2.56 -6.95 -9.90
CA PHE A 293 3.51 -6.14 -10.63
C PHE A 293 4.93 -6.56 -10.26
N TRP A 294 5.78 -6.76 -11.25
CA TRP A 294 7.19 -7.07 -11.05
C TRP A 294 8.01 -5.90 -11.55
N ASN A 295 8.76 -5.27 -10.64
CA ASN A 295 9.43 -4.02 -10.94
C ASN A 295 10.76 -4.25 -11.69
N TYR A 296 11.20 -3.27 -12.46
CA TYR A 296 12.41 -3.38 -13.28
C TYR A 296 13.65 -3.64 -12.40
N ASN A 297 14.42 -4.69 -12.71
CA ASN A 297 15.45 -5.20 -11.80
C ASN A 297 16.80 -5.52 -12.45
N SER A 298 17.16 -4.87 -13.57
CA SER A 298 18.40 -5.24 -14.27
C SER A 298 19.67 -5.10 -13.40
N SER A 299 19.78 -4.02 -12.64
CA SER A 299 20.90 -3.75 -11.72
C SER A 299 20.47 -2.84 -10.57
N PRO A 300 21.30 -2.66 -9.52
CA PRO A 300 21.02 -1.71 -8.43
C PRO A 300 20.80 -0.28 -8.91
N GLU A 301 21.53 0.16 -9.94
CA GLU A 301 21.40 1.48 -10.55
C GLU A 301 20.15 1.54 -11.43
N MET A 302 19.91 0.49 -12.22
CA MET A 302 18.78 0.47 -13.16
C MET A 302 17.44 0.17 -12.48
N SER A 303 17.43 -0.36 -11.26
CA SER A 303 16.21 -0.56 -10.47
C SER A 303 15.50 0.76 -10.12
N TYR A 304 16.21 1.90 -10.20
CA TYR A 304 15.60 3.24 -10.10
C TYR A 304 14.69 3.57 -11.29
N ALA A 305 14.81 2.86 -12.42
CA ALA A 305 13.89 2.96 -13.55
C ALA A 305 12.60 2.15 -13.32
N GLY A 306 12.50 1.42 -12.21
CA GLY A 306 11.26 0.76 -11.84
C GLY A 306 10.13 1.76 -11.62
N VAL A 307 8.89 1.35 -11.94
CA VAL A 307 7.68 2.11 -11.62
C VAL A 307 7.57 2.30 -10.11
N ARG A 308 7.31 3.52 -9.67
CA ARG A 308 7.04 3.91 -8.28
C ARG A 308 5.57 4.17 -8.05
N LEU A 309 4.90 4.84 -8.98
CA LEU A 309 3.50 5.26 -8.88
C LEU A 309 2.75 4.93 -10.17
N LEU A 310 1.56 4.36 -10.07
CA LEU A 310 0.68 4.14 -11.22
C LEU A 310 -0.81 4.29 -10.87
N HIS A 311 -1.64 4.55 -11.89
CA HIS A 311 -3.10 4.54 -11.80
C HIS A 311 -3.66 3.34 -12.59
N ILE A 312 -4.73 2.74 -12.07
CA ILE A 312 -5.39 1.57 -12.64
C ILE A 312 -6.83 1.93 -12.99
N PHE A 313 -7.18 1.72 -14.25
CA PHE A 313 -8.52 1.90 -14.78
C PHE A 313 -9.07 0.56 -15.26
N VAL A 314 -10.30 0.26 -14.91
CA VAL A 314 -11.04 -0.91 -15.38
C VAL A 314 -12.26 -0.44 -16.15
N ASN A 315 -12.41 -0.92 -17.38
CA ASN A 315 -13.49 -0.55 -18.29
C ASN A 315 -13.66 0.99 -18.42
N GLY A 316 -12.54 1.73 -18.44
CA GLY A 316 -12.52 3.18 -18.52
C GLY A 316 -12.82 3.93 -17.21
N ARG A 317 -13.07 3.23 -16.10
CA ARG A 317 -13.27 3.83 -14.78
C ARG A 317 -12.01 3.67 -13.93
N LEU A 318 -11.56 4.75 -13.30
CA LEU A 318 -10.45 4.70 -12.34
C LEU A 318 -10.88 3.86 -11.14
N VAL A 319 -10.19 2.74 -10.90
CA VAL A 319 -10.46 1.83 -9.78
C VAL A 319 -9.41 1.93 -8.68
N ALA A 320 -8.17 2.25 -9.02
CA ALA A 320 -7.11 2.50 -8.06
C ALA A 320 -6.23 3.66 -8.50
N SER A 321 -6.21 4.73 -7.72
CA SER A 321 -5.28 5.85 -7.89
C SER A 321 -4.11 5.72 -6.94
N ASN A 322 -2.99 6.34 -7.33
CA ASN A 322 -1.76 6.43 -6.56
C ASN A 322 -1.24 5.09 -6.02
N VAL A 323 -1.27 4.05 -6.86
CA VAL A 323 -0.76 2.72 -6.51
C VAL A 323 0.77 2.79 -6.45
N LEU A 324 1.33 2.64 -5.26
CA LEU A 324 2.76 2.64 -5.03
C LEU A 324 3.36 1.24 -5.21
N LEU A 325 4.43 1.14 -5.99
CA LEU A 325 5.19 -0.10 -6.17
C LEU A 325 6.57 0.03 -5.53
N ARG A 326 6.94 -0.97 -4.72
CA ARG A 326 8.28 -1.04 -4.12
C ARG A 326 9.36 -1.13 -5.19
N LYS A 327 10.50 -0.52 -4.90
CA LYS A 327 11.70 -0.64 -5.73
C LYS A 327 12.20 -2.09 -5.72
N ALA A 328 12.69 -2.57 -6.85
CA ALA A 328 13.39 -3.85 -6.89
C ALA A 328 14.77 -3.72 -6.21
N PRO A 329 15.28 -4.79 -5.56
CA PRO A 329 16.54 -4.74 -4.81
C PRO A 329 17.76 -4.49 -5.71
N GLY A 330 17.72 -4.91 -6.98
CA GLY A 330 18.84 -4.82 -7.91
C GLY A 330 19.93 -5.87 -7.70
N GLU A 331 19.83 -6.70 -6.66
CA GLU A 331 20.79 -7.74 -6.29
C GLU A 331 20.43 -9.12 -6.87
#